data_AF-A0A9D1M2X8-F1
#
_entry.id   AF-A0A9D1M2X8-F1
#
_cell.length_a   1.000
_cell.length_b   1.000
_cell.length_c   1.000
_cell.angle_alpha   90.00
_cell.angle_beta   90.00
_cell.angle_gamma   90.00
#
_symmetry.space_group_name_H-M   'P 1'
#
loop_
_entity.id
_entity.type
_entity.pdbx_description
1 polymer ?
#
loop_
_entity_poly.entity_id
_entity_poly.type
_entity_poly.pdbx_seq_one_letter_code
_entity_poly.pdbx_strand_id
1 'polypeptide(L)'
;MKPIIFFAAALWASLAPLYAKAQCAVQPSCSSLGYTYTGSTSDCVNTPMKCPFNTSYFNCTKKADVIKQFKPNWSKKRTVSKGSFYPSSSGFIFGKFFDINKYGAFVTVNGTKIGSITGLQKQGTTFFLMVASGDSINIDADNVQLYFVPFAGN
;
A
#
# COMPACT_ATOMS: atom_id res chain seq x y z
N MET A 1 28.95 -42.04 -61.42
CA MET A 1 28.16 -40.88 -61.88
C MET A 1 26.67 -41.15 -61.70
N LYS A 2 26.04 -40.60 -60.64
CA LYS A 2 24.67 -40.05 -60.64
C LYS A 2 24.41 -39.35 -59.29
N PRO A 3 23.65 -38.25 -59.24
CA PRO A 3 23.90 -37.17 -58.30
C PRO A 3 23.17 -37.32 -56.96
N ILE A 4 23.75 -36.58 -56.01
CA ILE A 4 23.40 -36.32 -54.63
C ILE A 4 21.94 -35.84 -54.50
N ILE A 5 21.11 -36.62 -53.81
CA ILE A 5 19.83 -36.18 -53.25
C ILE A 5 20.06 -35.95 -51.76
N PHE A 6 20.63 -34.81 -51.40
CA PHE A 6 20.75 -34.37 -50.00
C PHE A 6 20.43 -32.87 -49.82
N PHE A 7 19.64 -32.26 -50.72
CA PHE A 7 19.31 -30.83 -50.65
C PHE A 7 17.93 -30.50 -50.06
N ALA A 8 17.04 -31.48 -49.84
CA ALA A 8 15.70 -31.19 -49.31
C ALA A 8 15.65 -31.16 -47.76
N ALA A 9 16.42 -32.00 -47.07
CA ALA A 9 16.37 -32.09 -45.60
C ALA A 9 17.14 -30.95 -44.89
N ALA A 10 18.23 -30.45 -45.49
CA ALA A 10 19.02 -29.36 -44.94
C ALA A 10 18.31 -27.99 -45.03
N LEU A 11 17.38 -27.83 -45.98
CA LEU A 11 16.59 -26.60 -46.12
C LEU A 11 15.47 -26.52 -45.07
N TRP A 12 14.90 -27.65 -44.66
CA TRP A 12 13.89 -27.69 -43.58
C TRP A 12 14.48 -27.55 -42.18
N ALA A 13 15.67 -28.10 -41.92
CA ALA A 13 16.34 -27.97 -40.63
C ALA A 13 16.90 -26.55 -40.37
N SER A 14 17.19 -25.79 -41.43
CA SER A 14 17.62 -24.38 -41.32
C SER A 14 16.45 -23.39 -41.26
N LEU A 15 15.25 -23.78 -41.71
CA LEU A 15 14.05 -22.94 -41.65
C LEU A 15 13.22 -23.13 -40.38
N ALA A 16 13.36 -24.22 -39.62
CA ALA A 16 12.60 -24.42 -38.37
C ALA A 16 12.88 -23.35 -37.28
N PRO A 17 14.13 -22.87 -37.05
CA PRO A 17 14.37 -21.77 -36.12
C PRO A 17 13.86 -20.43 -36.65
N LEU A 18 13.83 -20.26 -37.97
CA LEU A 18 13.30 -19.07 -38.66
C LEU A 18 11.76 -19.06 -38.65
N TYR A 19 11.10 -20.22 -38.77
CA TYR A 19 9.66 -20.37 -38.67
C TYR A 19 9.16 -20.32 -37.22
N ALA A 20 9.94 -20.80 -36.25
CA ALA A 20 9.65 -20.56 -34.83
C ALA A 20 9.79 -19.07 -34.45
N LYS A 21 10.69 -18.33 -35.13
CA LYS A 21 10.78 -16.87 -35.06
C LYS A 21 9.69 -16.14 -35.87
N ALA A 22 9.10 -16.77 -36.88
CA ALA A 22 8.08 -16.18 -37.75
C ALA A 22 6.64 -16.49 -37.34
N GLN A 23 6.39 -17.54 -36.54
CA GLN A 23 5.06 -17.91 -36.05
C GLN A 23 4.79 -17.51 -34.58
N CYS A 24 5.78 -16.96 -33.87
CA CYS A 24 5.53 -16.25 -32.63
C CYS A 24 5.22 -14.80 -32.97
N ALA A 25 3.92 -14.48 -32.93
CA ALA A 25 3.35 -13.14 -32.95
C ALA A 25 4.26 -12.13 -32.25
N VAL A 26 4.41 -10.95 -32.88
CA VAL A 26 5.06 -9.74 -32.36
C VAL A 26 5.26 -9.81 -30.85
N GLN A 27 6.52 -9.96 -30.41
CA GLN A 27 6.87 -9.98 -29.00
C GLN A 27 6.21 -8.75 -28.32
N PRO A 28 5.35 -8.94 -27.31
CA PRO A 28 4.62 -7.82 -26.70
C PRO A 28 5.62 -6.82 -26.13
N SER A 29 5.28 -5.54 -26.15
CA SER A 29 6.18 -4.54 -25.54
C SER A 29 6.21 -4.71 -24.02
N CYS A 30 7.36 -4.43 -23.38
CA CYS A 30 7.44 -4.49 -21.91
C CYS A 30 6.43 -3.53 -21.25
N SER A 31 6.14 -2.39 -21.88
CA SER A 31 5.11 -1.47 -21.41
C SER A 31 3.70 -2.06 -21.48
N SER A 32 3.38 -2.83 -22.52
CA SER A 32 2.09 -3.53 -22.65
C SER A 32 1.92 -4.63 -21.60
N LEU A 33 3.02 -5.15 -21.05
CA LEU A 33 3.02 -6.12 -19.95
C LEU A 33 3.10 -5.46 -18.56
N GLY A 34 3.03 -4.13 -18.48
CA GLY A 34 3.04 -3.39 -17.21
C GLY A 34 4.43 -3.14 -16.62
N TYR A 35 5.51 -3.37 -17.36
CA TYR A 35 6.85 -2.95 -16.95
C TYR A 35 7.08 -1.49 -17.33
N THR A 36 7.66 -0.71 -16.43
CA THR A 36 7.96 0.71 -16.66
C THR A 36 9.45 0.90 -16.92
N TYR A 37 9.78 1.80 -17.83
CA TYR A 37 11.14 2.28 -18.00
C TYR A 37 11.43 3.26 -16.87
N THR A 38 12.06 2.80 -15.80
CA THR A 38 12.50 3.68 -14.73
C THR A 38 13.99 3.44 -14.53
N GLY A 39 14.84 4.43 -14.79
CA GLY A 39 16.29 4.23 -14.82
C GLY A 39 16.96 3.73 -13.53
N SER A 40 16.21 3.56 -12.43
CA SER A 40 16.73 3.05 -11.16
C SER A 40 15.75 2.16 -10.39
N THR A 41 16.26 1.04 -9.90
CA THR A 41 15.59 0.11 -8.99
C THR A 41 15.81 0.44 -7.51
N SER A 42 16.60 1.48 -7.17
CA SER A 42 16.94 1.89 -5.79
C SER A 42 15.71 2.21 -4.92
N ASP A 43 14.64 2.64 -5.58
CA ASP A 43 13.42 3.11 -4.92
C ASP A 43 12.33 2.05 -4.90
N CYS A 44 12.63 0.84 -5.38
CA CYS A 44 11.74 -0.30 -5.27
C CYS A 44 11.71 -0.81 -3.82
N VAL A 45 10.52 -1.11 -3.32
CA VAL A 45 10.33 -1.76 -2.00
C VAL A 45 10.51 -3.27 -2.12
N ASN A 46 10.16 -3.84 -3.27
CA ASN A 46 10.33 -5.26 -3.60
C ASN A 46 11.49 -5.49 -4.57
N THR A 47 11.92 -6.75 -4.67
CA THR A 47 12.84 -7.19 -5.74
C THR A 47 12.23 -6.87 -7.11
N PRO A 48 12.89 -6.05 -7.94
CA PRO A 48 12.35 -5.63 -9.23
C PRO A 48 12.22 -6.82 -10.18
N MET A 49 11.04 -6.99 -10.77
CA MET A 49 10.82 -7.98 -11.82
C MET A 49 11.26 -7.40 -13.15
N LYS A 50 12.33 -7.94 -13.74
CA LYS A 50 12.84 -7.50 -15.05
C LYS A 50 11.98 -8.07 -16.18
N CYS A 51 11.81 -7.29 -17.25
CA CYS A 51 11.17 -7.77 -18.46
C CYS A 51 12.08 -8.80 -19.17
N PRO A 52 11.57 -9.97 -19.61
CA PRO A 52 12.41 -11.06 -20.15
C PRO A 52 13.21 -10.73 -21.41
N PHE A 53 12.78 -9.71 -22.15
CA PHE A 53 13.33 -9.34 -23.45
C PHE A 53 13.85 -7.90 -23.52
N ASN A 54 13.74 -7.13 -22.43
CA ASN A 54 14.43 -5.84 -22.27
C ASN A 54 14.65 -5.53 -20.79
N THR A 55 15.88 -5.75 -20.31
CA THR A 55 16.23 -5.60 -18.90
C THR A 55 16.18 -4.16 -18.37
N SER A 56 16.07 -3.16 -19.25
CA SER A 56 15.90 -1.75 -18.87
C SER A 56 14.48 -1.43 -18.42
N TYR A 57 13.53 -2.35 -18.63
CA TYR A 57 12.16 -2.27 -18.14
C TYR A 57 11.99 -3.22 -16.97
N PHE A 58 11.41 -2.73 -15.88
CA PHE A 58 11.07 -3.56 -14.75
C PHE A 58 9.76 -3.10 -14.09
N ASN A 59 9.16 -4.01 -13.33
CA ASN A 59 7.99 -3.75 -12.51
C ASN A 59 8.41 -3.83 -11.04
N CYS A 60 8.14 -2.78 -10.29
CA CYS A 60 8.30 -2.76 -8.85
C CYS A 60 7.37 -1.72 -8.23
N THR A 61 7.01 -1.93 -6.97
CA THR A 61 6.33 -0.92 -6.17
C THR A 61 7.37 0.09 -5.69
N LYS A 62 7.19 1.37 -6.02
CA LYS A 62 8.10 2.43 -5.57
C LYS A 62 7.77 2.85 -4.14
N LYS A 63 8.79 3.23 -3.38
CA LYS A 63 8.64 3.81 -2.02
C LYS A 63 7.63 4.97 -2.00
N ALA A 64 7.69 5.85 -3.01
CA ALA A 64 6.77 6.98 -3.14
C ALA A 64 5.30 6.54 -3.28
N ASP A 65 5.03 5.43 -3.95
CA ASP A 65 3.66 4.94 -4.15
C ASP A 65 3.09 4.32 -2.87
N VAL A 66 3.94 3.68 -2.05
CA VAL A 66 3.55 3.23 -0.69
C VAL A 66 3.20 4.43 0.19
N ILE A 67 4.01 5.50 0.19
CA ILE A 67 3.75 6.69 1.01
C ILE A 67 2.43 7.37 0.61
N LYS A 68 2.10 7.41 -0.69
CA LYS A 68 0.81 7.95 -1.16
C LYS A 68 -0.40 7.23 -0.56
N GLN A 69 -0.27 5.97 -0.16
CA GLN A 69 -1.35 5.24 0.50
C GLN A 69 -1.74 5.86 1.83
N PHE A 70 -0.79 6.46 2.56
CA PHE A 70 -1.01 7.13 3.86
C PHE A 70 -1.61 8.54 3.76
N LYS A 71 -2.02 8.98 2.56
CA LYS A 71 -2.68 10.28 2.37
C LYS A 71 -3.99 10.31 3.18
N PRO A 72 -4.21 11.30 4.07
CA PRO A 72 -5.48 11.47 4.78
C PRO A 72 -6.65 11.70 3.83
N ASN A 73 -7.77 10.99 4.03
CA ASN A 73 -9.02 11.23 3.32
C ASN A 73 -10.01 12.00 4.21
N TRP A 74 -9.86 13.32 4.22
CA TRP A 74 -10.69 14.24 5.01
C TRP A 74 -12.18 14.22 4.64
N SER A 75 -12.52 13.88 3.39
CA SER A 75 -13.91 13.76 2.94
C SER A 75 -14.63 12.58 3.58
N LYS A 76 -13.89 11.57 4.05
CA LYS A 76 -14.42 10.40 4.77
C LYS A 76 -14.21 10.47 6.29
N LYS A 77 -13.91 11.65 6.84
CA LYS A 77 -13.76 11.81 8.30
C LYS A 77 -15.06 11.44 9.02
N ARG A 78 -14.93 10.84 10.20
CA ARG A 78 -16.06 10.52 11.09
C ARG A 78 -15.76 10.96 12.52
N THR A 79 -16.78 11.39 13.24
CA THR A 79 -16.66 11.67 14.67
C THR A 79 -16.45 10.36 15.44
N VAL A 80 -15.62 10.41 16.47
CA VAL A 80 -15.41 9.32 17.43
C VAL A 80 -15.86 9.81 18.79
N SER A 81 -16.77 9.06 19.40
CA SER A 81 -17.33 9.35 20.73
C SER A 81 -16.63 8.52 21.80
N LYS A 82 -16.98 8.77 23.07
CA LYS A 82 -16.57 7.89 24.18
C LYS A 82 -17.10 6.46 23.98
N GLY A 83 -16.44 5.50 24.61
CA GLY A 83 -16.73 4.07 24.51
C GLY A 83 -15.87 3.36 23.46
N SER A 84 -16.37 2.22 22.97
CA SER A 84 -15.64 1.36 22.04
C SER A 84 -15.75 1.85 20.59
N PHE A 85 -14.62 1.80 19.89
CA PHE A 85 -14.47 2.18 18.49
C PHE A 85 -13.63 1.14 17.75
N TYR A 86 -14.15 0.69 16.60
CA TYR A 86 -13.53 -0.33 15.76
C TYR A 86 -13.29 0.25 14.36
N PRO A 87 -12.04 0.64 14.02
CA PRO A 87 -11.66 1.00 12.66
C PRO A 87 -11.89 -0.15 11.66
N SER A 88 -12.66 0.16 10.62
CA SER A 88 -12.86 -0.72 9.45
C SER A 88 -11.80 -0.50 8.36
N SER A 89 -10.86 0.42 8.59
CA SER A 89 -9.81 0.81 7.66
C SER A 89 -8.67 1.46 8.44
N SER A 90 -7.46 1.48 7.89
CA SER A 90 -6.32 2.15 8.50
C SER A 90 -6.46 3.67 8.40
N GLY A 91 -5.93 4.39 9.38
CA GLY A 91 -6.03 5.84 9.44
C GLY A 91 -5.45 6.40 10.72
N PHE A 92 -5.97 7.55 11.13
CA PHE A 92 -5.62 8.12 12.42
C PHE A 92 -6.84 8.72 13.11
N ILE A 93 -6.80 8.71 14.44
CA ILE A 93 -7.71 9.43 15.31
C ILE A 93 -6.99 10.70 15.74
N PHE A 94 -7.64 11.85 15.59
CA PHE A 94 -7.15 13.11 16.11
C PHE A 94 -8.26 13.90 16.81
N GLY A 95 -7.89 14.73 17.77
CA GLY A 95 -8.83 15.67 18.37
C GLY A 95 -8.45 16.01 19.79
N LYS A 96 -9.46 16.25 20.63
CA LYS A 96 -9.26 16.72 22.01
C LYS A 96 -10.11 15.97 23.01
N PHE A 97 -9.56 15.82 24.21
CA PHE A 97 -10.32 15.50 25.41
C PHE A 97 -10.37 16.73 26.31
N PHE A 98 -11.51 16.96 26.95
CA PHE A 98 -11.68 17.98 27.97
C PHE A 98 -12.10 17.31 29.28
N ASP A 99 -11.28 17.47 30.30
CA ASP A 99 -11.56 16.96 31.63
C ASP A 99 -12.38 17.99 32.41
N ILE A 100 -13.68 17.77 32.53
CA ILE A 100 -14.59 18.71 33.20
C ILE A 100 -14.85 18.36 34.67
N ASN A 101 -14.61 17.09 35.06
CA ASN A 101 -14.90 16.58 36.40
C ASN A 101 -13.66 16.08 37.16
N LYS A 102 -12.43 16.38 36.69
CA LYS A 102 -11.18 15.87 37.26
C LYS A 102 -11.09 14.33 37.20
N TYR A 103 -11.68 13.73 36.17
CA TYR A 103 -11.71 12.28 35.97
C TYR A 103 -10.46 11.77 35.26
N GLY A 104 -9.88 12.59 34.39
CA GLY A 104 -8.88 12.17 33.43
C GLY A 104 -9.48 11.82 32.06
N ALA A 105 -8.60 11.44 31.14
CA ALA A 105 -8.96 10.89 29.84
C ALA A 105 -8.06 9.69 29.59
N PHE A 106 -8.66 8.54 29.31
CA PHE A 106 -7.95 7.29 29.13
C PHE A 106 -8.30 6.68 27.78
N VAL A 107 -7.27 6.26 27.05
CA VAL A 107 -7.43 5.53 25.79
C VAL A 107 -6.76 4.17 25.94
N THR A 108 -7.50 3.12 25.59
CA THR A 108 -7.00 1.75 25.53
C THR A 108 -7.02 1.27 24.09
N VAL A 109 -5.91 0.74 23.59
CA VAL A 109 -5.77 0.20 22.24
C VAL A 109 -5.36 -1.26 22.35
N ASN A 110 -6.16 -2.19 21.81
CA ASN A 110 -5.90 -3.62 21.85
C ASN A 110 -5.55 -4.15 23.26
N GLY A 111 -6.22 -3.62 24.29
CA GLY A 111 -5.98 -3.96 25.69
C GLY A 111 -4.84 -3.19 26.37
N THR A 112 -4.00 -2.45 25.64
CA THR A 112 -2.95 -1.60 26.20
C THR A 112 -3.47 -0.20 26.53
N LYS A 113 -3.40 0.18 27.80
CA LYS A 113 -3.79 1.52 28.28
C LYS A 113 -2.67 2.53 28.03
N ILE A 114 -2.96 3.61 27.30
CA ILE A 114 -1.99 4.67 26.95
C ILE A 114 -1.80 5.68 28.12
N GLY A 115 -2.60 5.55 29.19
CA GLY A 115 -2.45 6.31 30.44
C GLY A 115 -3.45 7.47 30.55
N SER A 116 -3.28 8.30 31.60
CA SER A 116 -4.10 9.49 31.83
C SER A 116 -3.56 10.65 31.01
N ILE A 117 -4.35 11.11 30.04
CA ILE A 117 -3.94 12.18 29.10
C ILE A 117 -4.29 13.57 29.68
N THR A 118 -5.14 13.61 30.71
CA THR A 118 -5.48 14.78 31.55
C THR A 118 -5.51 14.37 33.02
N GLY A 119 -5.63 15.33 33.94
CA GLY A 119 -5.88 15.04 35.36
C GLY A 119 -6.24 16.26 36.21
N LEU A 120 -6.47 17.41 35.57
CA LEU A 120 -6.87 18.66 36.21
C LEU A 120 -8.21 19.11 35.64
N GLN A 121 -9.07 19.66 36.51
CA GLN A 121 -10.38 20.14 36.10
C GLN A 121 -10.23 21.30 35.09
N LYS A 122 -11.06 21.28 34.04
CA LYS A 122 -11.06 22.19 32.89
C LYS A 122 -9.80 22.11 32.00
N GLN A 123 -8.99 21.06 32.15
CA GLN A 123 -7.84 20.82 31.28
C GLN A 123 -8.30 20.21 29.94
N GLY A 124 -7.80 20.76 28.84
CA GLY A 124 -7.88 20.15 27.52
C GLY A 124 -6.55 19.52 27.13
N THR A 125 -6.59 18.40 26.42
CA THR A 125 -5.40 17.79 25.80
C THR A 125 -5.68 17.42 24.36
N THR A 126 -4.67 17.45 23.51
CA THR A 126 -4.76 17.00 22.12
C THR A 126 -4.32 15.55 22.05
N PHE A 127 -5.06 14.76 21.31
CA PHE A 127 -4.78 13.34 21.10
C PHE A 127 -4.56 13.06 19.63
N PHE A 128 -3.55 12.24 19.34
CA PHE A 128 -3.28 11.70 18.01
C PHE A 128 -2.87 10.24 18.15
N LEU A 129 -3.47 9.37 17.34
CA LEU A 129 -3.17 7.94 17.32
C LEU A 129 -3.35 7.41 15.89
N MET A 130 -2.36 6.71 15.37
CA MET A 130 -2.54 5.91 14.16
C MET A 130 -3.19 4.57 14.52
N VAL A 131 -4.14 4.13 13.69
CA VAL A 131 -4.88 2.88 13.90
C VAL A 131 -4.94 2.09 12.59
N ALA A 132 -4.98 0.77 12.70
CA ALA A 132 -5.18 -0.16 11.61
C ALA A 132 -6.61 -0.72 11.62
N SER A 133 -7.04 -1.27 10.48
CA SER A 133 -8.27 -2.06 10.45
C SER A 133 -8.19 -3.23 11.42
N GLY A 134 -9.24 -3.42 12.23
CA GLY A 134 -9.30 -4.50 13.21
C GLY A 134 -8.77 -4.16 14.60
N ASP A 135 -8.18 -2.98 14.80
CA ASP A 135 -7.86 -2.50 16.15
C ASP A 135 -9.14 -2.32 16.99
N SER A 136 -9.01 -2.50 18.30
CA SER A 136 -10.03 -2.20 19.29
C SER A 136 -9.60 -1.00 20.12
N ILE A 137 -10.31 0.11 20.00
CA ILE A 137 -10.06 1.35 20.74
C ILE A 137 -11.18 1.56 21.76
N ASN A 138 -10.84 1.79 23.03
CA ASN A 138 -11.79 2.22 24.05
C ASN A 138 -11.40 3.59 24.57
N ILE A 139 -12.33 4.53 24.54
CA ILE A 139 -12.17 5.91 25.00
C ILE A 139 -13.00 6.12 26.26
N ASP A 140 -12.33 6.48 27.34
CA ASP A 140 -12.94 6.73 28.64
C ASP A 140 -12.61 8.15 29.11
N ALA A 141 -13.55 9.06 28.89
CA ALA A 141 -13.43 10.50 29.17
C ALA A 141 -14.82 11.18 29.16
N ASP A 142 -14.93 12.33 29.82
CA ASP A 142 -16.19 13.06 29.96
C ASP A 142 -16.62 13.81 28.69
N ASN A 143 -15.70 14.59 28.11
CA ASN A 143 -15.99 15.46 26.97
C ASN A 143 -14.97 15.20 25.85
N VAL A 144 -15.46 14.50 24.82
CA VAL A 144 -14.66 13.93 23.73
C VAL A 144 -14.99 14.65 22.43
N GLN A 145 -13.97 15.21 21.80
CA GLN A 145 -14.05 15.78 20.45
C GLN A 145 -12.97 15.14 19.58
N LEU A 146 -13.22 13.90 19.17
CA LEU A 146 -12.29 13.14 18.33
C LEU A 146 -12.87 12.89 16.94
N TYR A 147 -11.97 12.73 15.98
CA TYR A 147 -12.28 12.38 14.61
C TYR A 147 -11.36 11.27 14.16
N PHE A 148 -11.92 10.29 13.48
CA PHE A 148 -11.17 9.33 12.70
C PHE A 148 -11.11 9.79 11.25
N VAL A 149 -9.91 9.80 10.68
CA VAL A 149 -9.65 10.10 9.28
C VAL A 149 -8.98 8.88 8.66
N PRO A 150 -9.67 8.18 7.72
CA PRO A 150 -9.06 7.04 7.05
C PRO A 150 -7.97 7.51 6.08
N PHE A 151 -7.00 6.64 5.83
CA PHE A 151 -6.08 6.82 4.72
C PHE A 151 -6.77 6.56 3.37
N ALA A 152 -6.26 7.20 2.31
CA ALA A 152 -6.84 7.11 0.97
C ALA A 152 -6.50 5.80 0.26
N GLY A 153 -5.39 5.15 0.62
CA GLY A 153 -4.94 3.89 0.03
C GLY A 153 -5.46 2.63 0.71
N ASN A 154 -6.55 2.73 1.48
CA ASN A 154 -7.28 1.56 2.00
C ASN A 154 -8.06 0.87 0.89
#